data_AF-A0AAE6R8B8-F1
#
_entry.id   AF-A0AAE6R8B8-F1
#
_cell.length_a   1.000
_cell.length_b   1.000
_cell.length_c   1.000
_cell.angle_alpha   90.00
_cell.angle_beta   90.00
_cell.angle_gamma   90.00
#
_symmetry.space_group_name_H-M   'P 1'
#
loop_
_entity.id
_entity.type
_entity.pdbx_description
1 polymer ?
#
loop_
_entity_poly.entity_id
_entity_poly.type
_entity_poly.pdbx_seq_one_letter_code
_entity_poly.pdbx_strand_id
1 'polypeptide(L)'
;MARFNADGTGVWLLLDVNTATTNGSTLGALYGDLPGIILNTRGAGDAVGATPMDRPEWTTVNPLNGDVYLTLTNNSARTPEKVDAANPRGPNRHGHIIRWHDSDDQLSFTWDIFVFGANAAGTADINRSGLTELNQFASPDGMSFDSRGVLWFETDNGESTLTDYTNDQLLAVIPTDLVDASGKQVPVNAQNQVDLRRFFVGPNECEVTGITFTPDNKTLFVNIQHPGNWPYTDKATDATPAGTTVRPRASTVVIQRIDGGEIGTA
;
A
#
# COMPACT_ATOMS: atom_id res chain seq x y z
N MET A 1 -17.29 8.61 -1.41
CA MET A 1 -16.06 8.76 -2.24
C MET A 1 -15.12 9.75 -1.58
N ALA A 2 -13.81 9.67 -1.79
CA ALA A 2 -12.86 10.63 -1.22
C ALA A 2 -12.47 11.72 -2.23
N ARG A 3 -12.24 12.93 -1.72
CA ARG A 3 -11.50 13.98 -2.42
C ARG A 3 -10.36 14.47 -1.53
N PHE A 4 -9.15 14.41 -2.07
CA PHE A 4 -7.91 14.85 -1.43
C PHE A 4 -7.55 16.26 -1.92
N ASN A 5 -7.50 17.23 -1.00
CA ASN A 5 -7.14 18.61 -1.29
C ASN A 5 -5.61 18.79 -1.15
N ALA A 6 -5.03 19.72 -1.91
CA ALA A 6 -3.58 19.91 -1.98
C ALA A 6 -2.90 20.38 -0.68
N ASP A 7 -3.68 20.83 0.31
CA ASP A 7 -3.21 21.33 1.60
C ASP A 7 -3.11 20.24 2.69
N GLY A 8 -3.31 18.97 2.33
CA GLY A 8 -3.30 17.86 3.27
C GLY A 8 -4.64 17.66 3.99
N THR A 9 -5.70 18.33 3.55
CA THR A 9 -7.08 18.04 3.99
C THR A 9 -7.82 17.22 2.94
N GLY A 10 -8.91 16.58 3.33
CA GLY A 10 -9.81 15.91 2.41
C GLY A 10 -11.22 15.80 2.94
N VAL A 11 -12.14 15.37 2.08
CA VAL A 11 -13.56 15.25 2.40
C VAL A 11 -14.16 13.97 1.85
N TRP A 12 -15.16 13.45 2.57
CA TRP A 12 -16.00 12.35 2.11
C TRP A 12 -17.20 12.91 1.35
N LEU A 13 -17.26 12.60 0.05
CA LEU A 13 -18.34 12.94 -0.85
C LEU A 13 -19.44 11.87 -0.79
N LEU A 14 -20.62 12.26 -0.34
CA LEU A 14 -21.81 11.41 -0.26
C LEU A 14 -22.31 11.05 -1.67
N LEU A 15 -22.56 9.77 -1.93
CA LEU A 15 -23.21 9.32 -3.15
C LEU A 15 -24.70 9.04 -2.88
N ASP A 16 -25.55 10.04 -3.06
CA ASP A 16 -27.00 9.93 -2.88
C ASP A 16 -27.73 10.67 -4.01
N VAL A 17 -29.02 10.38 -4.22
CA VAL A 17 -29.85 10.89 -5.32
C VAL A 17 -29.90 12.42 -5.36
N ASN A 18 -29.78 13.08 -4.21
CA ASN A 18 -29.79 14.54 -4.08
C ASN A 18 -28.39 15.17 -4.11
N THR A 19 -27.32 14.38 -4.15
CA THR A 19 -25.96 14.92 -4.21
C THR A 19 -25.77 15.69 -5.50
N ALA A 20 -25.36 16.96 -5.37
CA ALA A 20 -25.03 17.81 -6.50
C ALA A 20 -23.75 17.33 -7.20
N THR A 21 -23.75 17.36 -8.53
CA THR A 21 -22.57 17.05 -9.35
C THR A 21 -21.77 18.32 -9.67
N THR A 22 -20.52 18.15 -10.08
CA THR A 22 -19.63 19.27 -10.47
C THR A 22 -20.16 20.10 -11.64
N ASN A 23 -21.05 19.52 -12.45
CA ASN A 23 -21.71 20.19 -13.58
C ASN A 23 -23.09 20.79 -13.24
N GLY A 24 -23.48 20.83 -11.95
CA GLY A 24 -24.73 21.45 -11.49
C GLY A 24 -25.99 20.59 -11.64
N SER A 25 -25.87 19.29 -11.88
CA SER A 25 -26.99 18.33 -11.83
C SER A 25 -27.07 17.64 -10.46
N THR A 26 -27.85 16.56 -10.33
CA THR A 26 -27.78 15.64 -9.19
C THR A 26 -27.48 14.21 -9.66
N LEU A 27 -26.95 13.36 -8.76
CA LEU A 27 -26.72 11.95 -9.09
C LEU A 27 -28.03 11.22 -9.43
N GLY A 28 -29.15 11.57 -8.80
CA GLY A 28 -30.47 11.02 -9.14
C GLY A 28 -30.93 11.41 -10.54
N ALA A 29 -30.59 12.61 -11.01
CA ALA A 29 -30.87 13.01 -12.38
C ALA A 29 -30.02 12.24 -13.41
N LEU A 30 -28.78 11.88 -13.06
CA LEU A 30 -27.88 11.11 -13.93
C LEU A 30 -28.16 9.60 -13.93
N TYR A 31 -28.51 9.04 -12.76
CA TYR A 31 -28.55 7.60 -12.53
C TYR A 31 -29.90 7.07 -12.02
N GLY A 32 -30.89 7.93 -11.82
CA GLY A 32 -32.25 7.59 -11.42
C GLY A 32 -32.42 7.50 -9.89
N ASP A 33 -31.91 6.43 -9.30
CA ASP A 33 -32.09 6.09 -7.88
C ASP A 33 -30.81 5.56 -7.23
N LEU A 34 -30.88 5.22 -5.94
CA LEU A 34 -29.71 4.70 -5.21
C LEU A 34 -29.15 3.39 -5.80
N PRO A 35 -29.96 2.38 -6.18
CA PRO A 35 -29.48 1.23 -6.95
C PRO A 35 -28.73 1.61 -8.24
N GLY A 36 -29.26 2.58 -9.01
CA GLY A 36 -28.60 3.09 -10.21
C GLY A 36 -27.25 3.73 -9.91
N ILE A 37 -27.14 4.49 -8.82
CA ILE A 37 -25.87 5.06 -8.34
C ILE A 37 -24.88 3.95 -7.95
N ILE A 38 -25.33 2.93 -7.21
CA ILE A 38 -24.47 1.80 -6.77
C ILE A 38 -23.90 1.05 -7.99
N LEU A 39 -24.73 0.75 -8.99
CA LEU A 39 -24.28 0.10 -10.23
C LEU A 39 -23.28 0.96 -11.02
N ASN A 40 -23.40 2.29 -10.91
CA ASN A 40 -22.57 3.26 -11.64
C ASN A 40 -21.58 4.01 -10.71
N THR A 41 -21.17 3.39 -9.59
CA THR A 41 -20.40 4.03 -8.51
C THR A 41 -19.17 4.79 -9.01
N ARG A 42 -18.45 4.25 -10.01
CA ARG A 42 -17.28 4.93 -10.61
C ARG A 42 -17.65 6.25 -11.27
N GLY A 43 -18.65 6.23 -12.15
CA GLY A 43 -19.14 7.45 -12.82
C GLY A 43 -19.77 8.44 -11.85
N ALA A 44 -20.47 7.95 -10.82
CA ALA A 44 -20.99 8.80 -9.75
C ALA A 44 -19.87 9.51 -8.98
N GLY A 45 -18.76 8.82 -8.70
CA GLY A 45 -17.55 9.40 -8.11
C GLY A 45 -16.94 10.51 -8.97
N ASP A 46 -16.78 10.26 -10.28
CA ASP A 46 -16.30 11.27 -11.22
C ASP A 46 -17.24 12.49 -11.25
N ALA A 47 -18.56 12.25 -11.28
CA ALA A 47 -19.58 13.30 -11.33
C ALA A 47 -19.58 14.20 -10.08
N VAL A 48 -19.22 13.68 -8.91
CA VAL A 48 -19.10 14.48 -7.67
C VAL A 48 -17.70 15.08 -7.46
N GLY A 49 -16.75 14.77 -8.35
CA GLY A 49 -15.38 15.29 -8.27
C GLY A 49 -14.50 14.59 -7.25
N ALA A 50 -14.66 13.27 -7.10
CA ALA A 50 -13.70 12.44 -6.37
C ALA A 50 -12.30 12.53 -7.00
N THR A 51 -11.24 12.38 -6.21
CA THR A 51 -9.86 12.43 -6.73
C THR A 51 -9.50 11.12 -7.44
N PRO A 52 -9.07 11.11 -8.70
CA PRO A 52 -8.54 9.92 -9.36
C PRO A 52 -7.18 9.52 -8.74
N MET A 53 -7.11 8.32 -8.18
CA MET A 53 -5.95 7.84 -7.42
C MET A 53 -5.08 6.84 -8.20
N ASP A 54 -3.82 6.72 -7.81
CA ASP A 54 -2.86 5.77 -8.37
C ASP A 54 -3.08 4.34 -7.89
N ARG A 55 -4.07 3.66 -8.49
CA ARG A 55 -4.44 2.26 -8.21
C ARG A 55 -4.53 1.94 -6.71
N PRO A 56 -5.59 2.40 -6.03
CA PRO A 56 -5.93 1.94 -4.68
C PRO A 56 -6.05 0.41 -4.63
N GLU A 57 -5.31 -0.23 -3.73
CA GLU A 57 -5.43 -1.68 -3.45
C GLU A 57 -5.94 -1.89 -2.01
N TRP A 58 -5.10 -2.31 -1.06
CA TRP A 58 -5.52 -2.61 0.31
C TRP A 58 -5.56 -1.39 1.22
N THR A 59 -6.47 -1.43 2.18
CA THR A 59 -6.60 -0.44 3.25
C THR A 59 -6.58 -1.13 4.60
N THR A 60 -5.87 -0.58 5.59
CA THR A 60 -5.94 -1.04 6.98
C THR A 60 -5.98 0.14 7.94
N VAL A 61 -6.52 -0.10 9.14
CA VAL A 61 -6.61 0.90 10.22
C VAL A 61 -5.63 0.54 11.33
N ASN A 62 -4.86 1.51 11.80
CA ASN A 62 -3.99 1.33 12.95
C ASN A 62 -4.86 1.16 14.22
N PRO A 63 -4.77 0.02 14.92
CA PRO A 63 -5.63 -0.27 16.06
C PRO A 63 -5.36 0.63 17.28
N LEU A 64 -4.22 1.33 17.31
CA LEU A 64 -3.80 2.15 18.45
C LEU A 64 -4.25 3.60 18.37
N ASN A 65 -4.38 4.15 17.15
CA ASN A 65 -4.69 5.58 16.97
C ASN A 65 -5.80 5.86 15.95
N GLY A 66 -6.29 4.86 15.22
CA GLY A 66 -7.37 5.03 14.23
C GLY A 66 -6.93 5.59 12.89
N ASP A 67 -5.65 5.88 12.68
CA ASP A 67 -5.14 6.32 11.37
C ASP A 67 -5.36 5.21 10.33
N VAL A 68 -5.79 5.60 9.15
CA VAL A 68 -6.06 4.70 8.04
C VAL A 68 -4.95 4.81 7.00
N TYR A 69 -4.54 3.67 6.45
CA TYR A 69 -3.48 3.55 5.46
C TYR A 69 -4.05 2.89 4.21
N LEU A 70 -3.69 3.39 3.03
CA LEU A 70 -4.08 2.85 1.72
C LEU A 70 -2.86 2.71 0.83
N THR A 71 -2.69 1.55 0.22
CA THR A 71 -1.69 1.33 -0.82
C THR A 71 -2.16 1.90 -2.14
N LEU A 72 -1.26 2.61 -2.80
CA LEU A 72 -1.41 3.15 -4.15
C LEU A 72 -0.30 2.52 -4.99
N THR A 73 -0.58 1.32 -5.51
CA THR A 73 0.45 0.36 -5.95
C THR A 73 1.29 0.91 -7.11
N ASN A 74 0.69 1.51 -8.13
CA ASN A 74 1.40 2.26 -9.17
C ASN A 74 0.41 2.94 -10.11
N ASN A 75 0.93 3.78 -11.00
CA ASN A 75 0.21 4.29 -12.16
C ASN A 75 1.21 4.73 -13.25
N SER A 76 1.68 3.77 -14.03
CA SER A 76 2.56 4.04 -15.18
C SER A 76 1.92 4.90 -16.27
N ALA A 77 0.58 5.05 -16.25
CA ALA A 77 -0.17 5.90 -17.16
C ALA A 77 -0.36 7.34 -16.66
N ARG A 78 0.00 7.65 -15.40
CA ARG A 78 -0.05 9.04 -14.89
C ARG A 78 1.01 9.86 -15.62
N THR A 79 0.58 10.91 -16.31
CA THR A 79 1.50 11.82 -16.98
C THR A 79 1.92 12.96 -16.03
N PRO A 80 3.06 13.63 -16.26
CA PRO A 80 3.48 14.79 -15.46
C PRO A 80 2.41 15.88 -15.33
N GLU A 81 1.57 16.06 -16.34
CA GLU A 81 0.51 17.09 -16.37
C GLU A 81 -0.71 16.70 -15.53
N LYS A 82 -0.82 15.42 -15.17
CA LYS A 82 -1.91 14.87 -14.35
C LYS A 82 -1.50 14.62 -12.92
N VAL A 83 -0.29 15.00 -12.48
CA VAL A 83 0.08 14.87 -11.06
C VAL A 83 -0.72 15.83 -10.19
N ASP A 84 -0.95 15.41 -8.96
CA ASP A 84 -1.58 16.22 -7.92
C ASP A 84 -0.86 15.94 -6.58
N ALA A 85 -1.29 16.59 -5.50
CA ALA A 85 -0.62 16.44 -4.22
C ALA A 85 -0.68 14.99 -3.69
N ALA A 86 -1.79 14.29 -3.92
CA ALA A 86 -1.99 12.92 -3.45
C ALA A 86 -1.33 11.90 -4.39
N ASN A 87 -1.04 12.27 -5.64
CA ASN A 87 -0.41 11.42 -6.65
C ASN A 87 0.72 12.19 -7.36
N PRO A 88 1.87 12.41 -6.71
CA PRO A 88 2.78 13.49 -7.07
C PRO A 88 3.91 13.06 -8.03
N ARG A 89 3.80 11.89 -8.68
CA ARG A 89 4.77 11.37 -9.65
C ARG A 89 4.06 10.96 -10.94
N GLY A 90 4.65 11.27 -12.09
CA GLY A 90 4.14 10.89 -13.40
C GLY A 90 5.29 10.66 -14.39
N PRO A 91 5.51 9.44 -14.92
CA PRO A 91 4.84 8.18 -14.54
C PRO A 91 5.18 7.75 -13.11
N ASN A 92 4.19 7.20 -12.40
CA ASN A 92 4.41 6.59 -11.09
C ASN A 92 4.57 5.08 -11.24
N ARG A 93 5.80 4.58 -11.35
CA ARG A 93 6.07 3.14 -11.49
C ARG A 93 6.22 2.40 -10.15
N HIS A 94 6.44 3.12 -9.06
CA HIS A 94 6.86 2.52 -7.79
C HIS A 94 5.76 2.51 -6.72
N GLY A 95 4.73 3.35 -6.85
CA GLY A 95 3.67 3.44 -5.85
C GLY A 95 4.07 4.11 -4.53
N HIS A 96 3.09 4.27 -3.66
CA HIS A 96 3.23 4.89 -2.36
C HIS A 96 2.11 4.43 -1.43
N ILE A 97 2.24 4.71 -0.14
CA ILE A 97 1.19 4.48 0.86
C ILE A 97 0.73 5.85 1.34
N ILE A 98 -0.57 6.12 1.24
CA ILE A 98 -1.19 7.32 1.80
C ILE A 98 -1.78 7.01 3.17
N ARG A 99 -1.70 7.96 4.09
CA ARG A 99 -2.27 7.87 5.43
C ARG A 99 -3.24 9.01 5.66
N TRP A 100 -4.35 8.76 6.35
CA TRP A 100 -5.23 9.82 6.83
C TRP A 100 -5.79 9.54 8.23
N HIS A 101 -6.26 10.61 8.85
CA HIS A 101 -6.98 10.61 10.11
C HIS A 101 -8.32 11.34 9.89
N ASP A 102 -9.43 10.66 10.16
CA ASP A 102 -10.76 11.24 10.04
C ASP A 102 -11.02 12.28 11.14
N SER A 103 -11.78 13.33 10.80
CA SER A 103 -12.34 14.22 11.80
C SER A 103 -13.38 13.51 12.67
N ASP A 104 -13.66 14.05 13.84
CA ASP A 104 -14.64 13.47 14.79
C ASP A 104 -16.04 13.25 14.17
N ASP A 105 -16.42 14.08 13.20
CA ASP A 105 -17.69 13.96 12.47
C ASP A 105 -17.66 12.99 11.28
N GLN A 106 -16.47 12.46 10.94
CA GLN A 106 -16.23 11.51 9.85
C GLN A 106 -16.66 12.03 8.46
N LEU A 107 -16.71 13.36 8.29
CA LEU A 107 -17.03 14.00 7.00
C LEU A 107 -15.79 14.56 6.31
N SER A 108 -14.69 14.72 7.05
CA SER A 108 -13.41 15.21 6.54
C SER A 108 -12.25 14.43 7.15
N PHE A 109 -11.06 14.63 6.63
CA PHE A 109 -9.85 14.01 7.13
C PHE A 109 -8.62 14.89 6.87
N THR A 110 -7.56 14.68 7.63
CA THR A 110 -6.22 15.17 7.30
C THR A 110 -5.37 14.01 6.80
N TRP A 111 -4.51 14.24 5.81
CA TRP A 111 -3.74 13.18 5.16
C TRP A 111 -2.30 13.61 4.85
N ASP A 112 -1.44 12.59 4.73
CA ASP A 112 -0.07 12.69 4.21
C ASP A 112 0.29 11.44 3.39
N ILE A 113 1.36 11.51 2.60
CA ILE A 113 1.95 10.31 1.99
C ILE A 113 2.92 9.71 2.99
N PHE A 114 2.53 8.58 3.59
CA PHE A 114 3.27 7.92 4.65
C PHE A 114 4.63 7.41 4.19
N VAL A 115 4.72 6.82 3.00
CA VAL A 115 5.98 6.37 2.41
C VAL A 115 5.88 6.29 0.88
N PHE A 116 6.95 6.70 0.19
CA PHE A 116 7.10 6.51 -1.25
C PHE A 116 7.91 5.25 -1.53
N GLY A 117 7.35 4.31 -2.31
CA GLY A 117 8.13 3.23 -2.90
C GLY A 117 9.15 3.78 -3.88
N ALA A 118 10.35 3.22 -3.90
CA ALA A 118 11.46 3.59 -4.75
C ALA A 118 12.56 2.51 -4.71
N ASN A 119 13.34 2.41 -5.78
CA ASN A 119 14.66 1.80 -5.70
C ASN A 119 15.64 2.73 -4.95
N ALA A 120 16.66 2.16 -4.31
CA ALA A 120 17.62 2.88 -3.48
C ALA A 120 18.47 3.89 -4.27
N ALA A 121 18.78 3.54 -5.53
CA ALA A 121 19.54 4.38 -6.45
C ALA A 121 18.69 5.48 -7.12
N GLY A 122 17.42 5.62 -6.74
CA GLY A 122 16.49 6.56 -7.33
C GLY A 122 16.91 8.00 -7.11
N THR A 123 16.63 8.85 -8.07
CA THR A 123 16.79 10.30 -7.93
C THR A 123 15.93 10.83 -6.78
N ALA A 124 16.23 12.02 -6.26
CA ALA A 124 15.51 12.60 -5.11
C ALA A 124 14.00 12.79 -5.35
N ASP A 125 13.57 12.95 -6.61
CA ASP A 125 12.16 13.05 -6.99
C ASP A 125 11.45 11.68 -7.02
N ILE A 126 12.19 10.58 -7.19
CA ILE A 126 11.68 9.20 -7.12
C ILE A 126 11.77 8.69 -5.67
N ASN A 127 12.96 8.70 -5.08
CA ASN A 127 13.25 8.20 -3.74
C ASN A 127 13.07 9.29 -2.67
N ARG A 128 11.85 9.79 -2.57
CA ARG A 128 11.50 10.89 -1.64
C ARG A 128 11.56 10.47 -0.16
N SER A 129 11.40 9.18 0.12
CA SER A 129 11.51 8.62 1.47
C SER A 129 12.95 8.25 1.85
N GLY A 130 13.93 8.40 0.95
CA GLY A 130 15.33 8.08 1.23
C GLY A 130 15.59 6.60 1.49
N LEU A 131 14.81 5.71 0.87
CA LEU A 131 14.95 4.26 0.99
C LEU A 131 16.34 3.80 0.56
N THR A 132 16.81 2.73 1.19
CA THR A 132 18.12 2.13 0.94
C THR A 132 17.97 0.71 0.42
N GLU A 133 19.05 0.03 0.05
CA GLU A 133 18.98 -1.37 -0.38
C GLU A 133 18.32 -2.29 0.68
N LEU A 134 18.42 -1.92 1.96
CA LEU A 134 17.84 -2.66 3.09
C LEU A 134 16.31 -2.65 3.11
N ASN A 135 15.66 -1.67 2.47
CA ASN A 135 14.20 -1.50 2.55
C ASN A 135 13.56 -0.88 1.30
N GLN A 136 14.27 -0.80 0.18
CA GLN A 136 13.69 -0.44 -1.10
C GLN A 136 12.56 -1.39 -1.49
N PHE A 137 11.49 -0.83 -2.05
CA PHE A 137 10.32 -1.56 -2.51
C PHE A 137 9.59 -0.74 -3.58
N ALA A 138 8.73 -1.41 -4.35
CA ALA A 138 7.80 -0.80 -5.27
C ALA A 138 6.51 -1.61 -5.27
N SER A 139 5.45 -1.00 -5.77
CA SER A 139 4.12 -1.60 -5.86
C SER A 139 3.65 -2.19 -4.53
N PRO A 140 3.61 -1.36 -3.47
CA PRO A 140 2.99 -1.80 -2.22
C PRO A 140 1.53 -2.17 -2.54
N ASP A 141 1.10 -3.33 -2.08
CA ASP A 141 -0.23 -3.87 -2.36
C ASP A 141 -0.92 -4.26 -1.05
N GLY A 142 -0.72 -5.50 -0.58
CA GLY A 142 -1.35 -6.00 0.63
C GLY A 142 -0.85 -5.29 1.89
N MET A 143 -1.73 -5.12 2.89
CA MET A 143 -1.34 -4.55 4.18
C MET A 143 -2.22 -5.01 5.34
N SER A 144 -1.64 -5.06 6.54
CA SER A 144 -2.38 -5.28 7.78
C SER A 144 -1.61 -4.75 8.98
N PHE A 145 -2.33 -4.33 10.02
CA PHE A 145 -1.75 -4.08 11.34
C PHE A 145 -1.85 -5.33 12.21
N ASP A 146 -0.80 -5.61 12.97
CA ASP A 146 -0.92 -6.52 14.11
C ASP A 146 -1.48 -5.78 15.35
N SER A 147 -1.83 -6.55 16.39
CA SER A 147 -2.45 -6.02 17.60
C SER A 147 -1.59 -5.03 18.41
N ARG A 148 -0.30 -4.93 18.08
CA ARG A 148 0.66 -4.02 18.73
C ARG A 148 0.91 -2.76 17.91
N GLY A 149 0.23 -2.59 16.78
CA GLY A 149 0.39 -1.43 15.91
C GLY A 149 1.59 -1.50 14.95
N VAL A 150 2.17 -2.68 14.74
CA VAL A 150 3.14 -2.86 13.64
C VAL A 150 2.37 -2.91 12.32
N LEU A 151 2.68 -2.01 11.39
CA LEU A 151 2.19 -2.06 10.02
C LEU A 151 3.05 -3.03 9.22
N TRP A 152 2.40 -4.04 8.68
CA TRP A 152 2.98 -5.00 7.76
C TRP A 152 2.40 -4.74 6.37
N PHE A 153 3.26 -4.61 5.35
CA PHE A 153 2.80 -4.46 3.97
C PHE A 153 3.64 -5.26 2.99
N GLU A 154 2.95 -5.70 1.95
CA GLU A 154 3.39 -6.67 0.95
C GLU A 154 3.56 -5.96 -0.40
N THR A 155 4.24 -6.61 -1.35
CA THR A 155 4.47 -6.04 -2.68
C THR A 155 4.03 -7.00 -3.79
N ASP A 156 3.52 -6.40 -4.89
CA ASP A 156 3.25 -7.02 -6.20
C ASP A 156 3.96 -6.20 -7.28
N ASN A 157 5.27 -6.39 -7.39
CA ASN A 157 6.14 -5.47 -8.09
C ASN A 157 6.36 -5.80 -9.57
N GLY A 158 5.92 -4.89 -10.44
CA GLY A 158 6.26 -4.89 -11.86
C GLY A 158 7.37 -3.93 -12.29
N GLU A 159 8.00 -3.19 -11.37
CA GLU A 159 9.02 -2.20 -11.71
C GLU A 159 10.42 -2.82 -11.81
N SER A 160 10.96 -2.82 -13.04
CA SER A 160 12.13 -3.61 -13.43
C SER A 160 13.37 -3.27 -12.63
N THR A 161 13.55 -1.99 -12.27
CA THR A 161 14.69 -1.56 -11.45
C THR A 161 14.73 -2.19 -10.05
N LEU A 162 13.61 -2.76 -9.60
CA LEU A 162 13.53 -3.53 -8.36
C LEU A 162 13.39 -5.04 -8.60
N THR A 163 12.59 -5.48 -9.57
CA THR A 163 12.46 -6.94 -9.85
C THR A 163 13.78 -7.56 -10.26
N ASP A 164 14.68 -6.79 -10.87
CA ASP A 164 16.03 -7.25 -11.24
C ASP A 164 16.97 -7.38 -10.01
N TYR A 165 16.59 -6.82 -8.87
CA TYR A 165 17.40 -6.80 -7.64
C TYR A 165 16.82 -7.68 -6.53
N THR A 166 15.50 -7.66 -6.33
CA THR A 166 14.80 -8.41 -5.28
C THR A 166 13.43 -8.87 -5.76
N ASN A 167 13.01 -10.05 -5.28
CA ASN A 167 11.64 -10.50 -5.43
C ASN A 167 10.71 -9.70 -4.52
N ASP A 168 9.40 -9.91 -4.71
CA ASP A 168 8.39 -9.37 -3.82
C ASP A 168 8.58 -9.79 -2.37
N GLN A 169 8.09 -8.96 -1.47
CA GLN A 169 8.58 -8.90 -0.10
C GLN A 169 7.48 -8.50 0.88
N LEU A 170 7.71 -8.80 2.15
CA LEU A 170 6.96 -8.27 3.27
C LEU A 170 7.86 -7.31 4.04
N LEU A 171 7.37 -6.10 4.28
CA LEU A 171 8.03 -5.08 5.08
C LEU A 171 7.23 -4.78 6.35
N ALA A 172 7.91 -4.27 7.37
CA ALA A 172 7.32 -3.90 8.65
C ALA A 172 7.83 -2.54 9.12
N VAL A 173 6.96 -1.77 9.74
CA VAL A 173 7.28 -0.49 10.39
C VAL A 173 6.31 -0.27 11.56
N ILE A 174 6.74 0.47 12.59
CA ILE A 174 5.87 0.85 13.72
C ILE A 174 5.55 2.34 13.55
N PRO A 175 4.41 2.71 12.94
CA PRO A 175 4.16 4.12 12.62
C PRO A 175 4.06 5.01 13.85
N THR A 176 3.58 4.48 14.99
CA THR A 176 3.44 5.25 16.23
C THR A 176 4.78 5.76 16.77
N ASP A 177 5.89 5.11 16.42
CA ASP A 177 7.23 5.49 16.84
C ASP A 177 7.85 6.55 15.90
N LEU A 178 7.26 6.77 14.72
CA LEU A 178 7.69 7.77 13.75
C LEU A 178 7.11 9.14 14.11
N VAL A 179 7.77 9.83 15.03
CA VAL A 179 7.39 11.17 15.48
C VAL A 179 8.53 12.17 15.34
N ASP A 180 8.18 13.45 15.14
CA ASP A 180 9.14 14.55 15.25
C ASP A 180 9.45 14.89 16.73
N ALA A 181 10.31 15.89 16.94
CA ALA A 181 10.70 16.34 18.27
C ALA A 181 9.54 16.88 19.14
N SER A 182 8.40 17.19 18.53
CA SER A 182 7.17 17.62 19.22
C SER A 182 6.20 16.47 19.50
N GLY A 183 6.53 15.25 19.07
CA GLY A 183 5.66 14.09 19.18
C GLY A 183 4.60 13.99 18.06
N LYS A 184 4.68 14.85 17.04
CA LYS A 184 3.77 14.77 15.89
C LYS A 184 4.19 13.62 14.99
N GLN A 185 3.22 12.81 14.57
CA GLN A 185 3.40 11.76 13.56
C GLN A 185 4.04 12.31 12.28
N VAL A 186 5.08 11.62 11.77
CA VAL A 186 5.77 11.98 10.53
C VAL A 186 5.84 10.82 9.55
N PRO A 187 5.81 11.09 8.23
CA PRO A 187 6.09 10.08 7.21
C PRO A 187 7.50 9.49 7.30
N VAL A 188 7.69 8.36 6.62
CA VAL A 188 9.00 7.78 6.35
C VAL A 188 9.80 8.72 5.42
N ASN A 189 10.99 9.08 5.87
CA ASN A 189 11.92 9.99 5.22
C ASN A 189 13.38 9.54 5.45
N ALA A 190 14.33 10.23 4.82
CA ALA A 190 15.74 9.86 4.88
C ALA A 190 16.34 9.80 6.31
N GLN A 191 15.74 10.47 7.29
CA GLN A 191 16.22 10.49 8.67
C GLN A 191 15.69 9.31 9.51
N ASN A 192 14.53 8.75 9.17
CA ASN A 192 13.87 7.67 9.95
C ASN A 192 13.60 6.37 9.16
N GLN A 193 13.95 6.31 7.88
CA GLN A 193 13.71 5.13 7.03
C GLN A 193 14.30 3.83 7.58
N VAL A 194 15.29 3.89 8.45
CA VAL A 194 15.89 2.70 9.12
C VAL A 194 14.87 1.89 9.94
N ASP A 195 13.75 2.51 10.31
CA ASP A 195 12.66 1.88 11.06
C ASP A 195 11.67 1.13 10.14
N LEU A 196 11.71 1.40 8.82
CA LEU A 196 11.08 0.54 7.82
C LEU A 196 12.03 -0.61 7.48
N ARG A 197 11.63 -1.84 7.80
CA ARG A 197 12.48 -3.02 7.65
C ARG A 197 11.84 -4.05 6.74
N ARG A 198 12.61 -4.56 5.79
CA ARG A 198 12.27 -5.78 5.06
C ARG A 198 12.33 -6.97 6.01
N PHE A 199 11.24 -7.71 6.12
CA PHE A 199 11.11 -8.87 6.99
C PHE A 199 11.25 -10.18 6.24
N PHE A 200 10.65 -10.27 5.05
CA PHE A 200 10.61 -11.49 4.23
C PHE A 200 10.73 -11.15 2.74
N VAL A 201 11.33 -12.06 1.97
CA VAL A 201 11.41 -12.01 0.51
C VAL A 201 10.85 -13.32 -0.04
N GLY A 202 9.91 -13.21 -0.95
CA GLY A 202 9.23 -14.32 -1.59
C GLY A 202 10.07 -15.04 -2.65
N PRO A 203 9.57 -16.18 -3.15
CA PRO A 203 10.19 -16.88 -4.27
C PRO A 203 10.21 -16.08 -5.57
N ASN A 204 10.91 -16.60 -6.57
CA ASN A 204 11.02 -15.93 -7.87
C ASN A 204 9.63 -15.78 -8.53
N GLU A 205 9.39 -14.59 -9.09
CA GLU A 205 8.20 -14.21 -9.87
C GLU A 205 6.85 -14.33 -9.10
N CYS A 206 6.88 -14.53 -7.78
CA CYS A 206 5.65 -14.43 -6.99
C CYS A 206 5.32 -12.97 -6.70
N GLU A 207 4.07 -12.71 -6.36
CA GLU A 207 3.75 -11.64 -5.41
C GLU A 207 3.65 -12.21 -3.99
N VAL A 208 3.89 -11.37 -3.00
CA VAL A 208 3.57 -11.64 -1.60
C VAL A 208 2.22 -11.00 -1.32
N THR A 209 1.25 -11.75 -0.82
CA THR A 209 -0.12 -11.23 -0.62
C THR A 209 -0.87 -11.98 0.46
N GLY A 210 -1.82 -11.32 1.11
CA GLY A 210 -2.76 -11.93 2.04
C GLY A 210 -2.07 -12.36 3.32
N ILE A 211 -2.23 -11.52 4.33
CA ILE A 211 -1.55 -11.61 5.63
C ILE A 211 -2.55 -11.81 6.77
N THR A 212 -2.21 -12.65 7.74
CA THR A 212 -2.92 -12.73 9.02
C THR A 212 -2.05 -13.28 10.14
N PHE A 213 -2.41 -12.99 11.39
CA PHE A 213 -1.66 -13.37 12.59
C PHE A 213 -2.52 -14.22 13.53
N THR A 214 -1.89 -15.10 14.29
CA THR A 214 -2.52 -15.62 15.51
C THR A 214 -2.69 -14.50 16.54
N PRO A 215 -3.70 -14.57 17.44
CA PRO A 215 -3.94 -13.51 18.43
C PRO A 215 -2.76 -13.20 19.37
N ASP A 216 -1.84 -14.16 19.55
CA ASP A 216 -0.62 -14.02 20.35
C ASP A 216 0.59 -13.50 19.55
N ASN A 217 0.41 -13.15 18.27
CA ASN A 217 1.46 -12.71 17.34
C ASN A 217 2.64 -13.68 17.18
N LYS A 218 2.48 -14.96 17.56
CA LYS A 218 3.56 -15.97 17.44
C LYS A 218 3.62 -16.65 16.08
N THR A 219 2.54 -16.58 15.32
CA THR A 219 2.43 -17.19 13.99
C THR A 219 1.89 -16.18 13.00
N LEU A 220 2.61 -16.01 11.89
CA LEU A 220 2.25 -15.19 10.75
C LEU A 220 1.94 -16.11 9.58
N PHE A 221 0.78 -15.93 8.96
CA PHE A 221 0.40 -16.56 7.71
C PHE A 221 0.49 -15.52 6.61
N VAL A 222 1.23 -15.82 5.55
CA VAL A 222 1.30 -14.97 4.35
C VAL A 222 1.19 -15.86 3.11
N ASN A 223 0.50 -15.40 2.06
CA ASN A 223 0.42 -16.17 0.82
C ASN A 223 1.50 -15.76 -0.17
N ILE A 224 1.96 -16.77 -0.90
CA ILE A 224 2.80 -16.64 -2.07
C ILE A 224 1.91 -16.95 -3.27
N GLN A 225 1.56 -15.94 -4.05
CA GLN A 225 0.72 -16.10 -5.22
C GLN A 225 1.58 -16.27 -6.47
N HIS A 226 1.11 -17.11 -7.40
CA HIS A 226 1.69 -17.35 -8.72
C HIS A 226 3.22 -17.40 -8.80
N PRO A 227 3.93 -18.13 -7.92
CA PRO A 227 5.39 -18.21 -8.02
C PRO A 227 5.76 -18.79 -9.39
N GLY A 228 6.84 -18.28 -9.99
CA GLY A 228 7.31 -18.77 -11.29
C GLY A 228 7.95 -20.15 -11.20
N ASN A 229 8.51 -20.50 -10.03
CA ASN A 229 9.27 -21.73 -9.90
C ASN A 229 9.16 -22.49 -8.57
N TRP A 230 8.44 -21.98 -7.57
CA TRP A 230 8.43 -22.58 -6.24
C TRP A 230 7.34 -23.66 -6.08
N PRO A 231 7.65 -24.83 -5.48
CA PRO A 231 8.93 -25.23 -4.87
C PRO A 231 9.86 -26.00 -5.83
N TYR A 232 10.92 -25.33 -6.30
CA TYR A 232 12.03 -25.98 -7.01
C TYR A 232 13.08 -26.55 -6.04
N THR A 233 13.55 -25.71 -5.10
CA THR A 233 14.37 -26.13 -3.95
C THR A 233 13.74 -25.61 -2.65
N ASP A 234 14.32 -26.02 -1.52
CA ASP A 234 13.97 -25.49 -0.19
C ASP A 234 14.42 -24.03 0.01
N LYS A 235 15.19 -23.47 -0.93
CA LYS A 235 15.54 -22.04 -0.97
C LYS A 235 14.63 -21.35 -1.99
N ALA A 236 13.67 -20.58 -1.48
CA ALA A 236 12.68 -19.86 -2.26
C ALA A 236 13.27 -19.03 -3.43
N THR A 237 14.46 -18.47 -3.26
CA THR A 237 15.11 -17.58 -4.24
C THR A 237 15.97 -18.30 -5.27
N ASP A 238 16.18 -19.62 -5.15
CA ASP A 238 17.01 -20.34 -6.14
C ASP A 238 16.31 -20.36 -7.50
N ALA A 239 17.02 -19.93 -8.54
CA ALA A 239 16.54 -20.02 -9.91
C ALA A 239 16.51 -21.47 -10.41
N THR A 240 15.51 -21.79 -11.22
CA THR A 240 15.41 -23.10 -11.86
C THR A 240 16.41 -23.21 -13.01
N PRO A 241 17.26 -24.26 -13.07
CA PRO A 241 18.16 -24.47 -14.20
C PRO A 241 17.40 -24.59 -15.52
N ALA A 242 17.96 -23.99 -16.57
CA ALA A 242 17.39 -24.02 -17.91
C ALA A 242 17.07 -25.47 -18.35
N GLY A 243 15.86 -25.66 -18.90
CA GLY A 243 15.37 -26.98 -19.35
C GLY A 243 14.76 -27.85 -18.24
N THR A 244 14.73 -27.38 -16.99
CA THR A 244 14.03 -28.08 -15.91
C THR A 244 12.55 -27.68 -15.90
N THR A 245 11.67 -28.67 -16.01
CA THR A 245 10.23 -28.45 -15.83
C THR A 245 9.87 -28.53 -14.35
N VAL A 246 9.33 -27.45 -13.81
CA VAL A 246 8.72 -27.40 -12.47
C VAL A 246 7.23 -27.13 -12.61
N ARG A 247 6.43 -27.55 -11.61
CA ARG A 247 5.03 -27.15 -11.49
C ARG A 247 4.91 -26.22 -10.28
N PRO A 248 4.93 -24.90 -10.48
CA PRO A 248 4.84 -23.97 -9.37
C PRO A 248 3.48 -24.03 -8.68
N ARG A 249 3.46 -23.70 -7.39
CA ARG A 249 2.26 -23.81 -6.55
C ARG A 249 2.15 -22.61 -5.64
N ALA A 250 1.09 -21.82 -5.84
CA ALA A 250 0.67 -20.86 -4.84
C ALA A 250 0.43 -21.57 -3.50
N SER A 251 0.90 -20.97 -2.41
CA SER A 251 0.83 -21.58 -1.07
C SER A 251 0.72 -20.51 0.01
N THR A 252 0.06 -20.86 1.12
CA THR A 252 0.19 -20.11 2.37
C THR A 252 1.43 -20.60 3.11
N VAL A 253 2.34 -19.70 3.44
CA VAL A 253 3.49 -19.99 4.30
C VAL A 253 3.18 -19.61 5.73
N VAL A 254 3.74 -20.38 6.66
CA VAL A 254 3.61 -20.19 8.10
C VAL A 254 4.97 -19.78 8.63
N ILE A 255 5.07 -18.55 9.13
CA ILE A 255 6.30 -18.00 9.70
C ILE A 255 6.16 -18.02 11.22
N GLN A 256 7.17 -18.58 11.88
CA GLN A 256 7.26 -18.68 13.34
C GLN A 256 8.72 -18.46 13.76
N ARG A 257 8.92 -17.93 14.96
CA ARG A 257 10.26 -17.88 15.55
C ARG A 257 10.66 -19.25 16.09
N ILE A 258 11.95 -19.58 15.95
CA ILE A 258 12.53 -20.84 16.46
C ILE A 258 12.39 -20.93 17.99
N ASP A 259 12.45 -19.81 18.69
CA ASP A 259 12.31 -19.73 20.15
C ASP A 259 10.85 -19.70 20.63
N GLY A 260 9.87 -19.72 19.73
CA GLY A 260 8.45 -19.63 20.06
C GLY A 260 8.00 -18.26 20.60
N GLY A 261 8.82 -17.23 20.43
CA GLY A 261 8.50 -15.84 20.75
C GLY A 261 7.53 -15.21 19.74
N GLU A 262 7.11 -13.98 20.04
CA GLU A 262 6.29 -13.18 19.13
C GLU A 262 7.10 -12.71 17.92
N ILE A 263 6.47 -12.70 16.75
CA ILE A 263 7.07 -12.22 15.51
C ILE A 263 7.28 -10.70 15.58
N GLY A 264 8.35 -10.20 14.96
CA GLY A 264 8.61 -8.76 14.89
C GLY A 264 9.14 -8.11 16.17
N THR A 265 9.49 -8.89 17.20
CA THR A 265 10.17 -8.40 18.40
C THR A 265 11.63 -8.84 18.44
N ALA A 266 12.47 -8.06 19.13
CA ALA A 266 13.88 -8.40 19.36
C ALA A 266 14.04 -9.56 20.36
#